data_AF-A0A0B7ILH7-F1
#
_entry.id   AF-A0A0B7ILH7-F1
#
_cell.length_a   1.000
_cell.length_b   1.000
_cell.length_c   1.000
_cell.angle_alpha   90.00
_cell.angle_beta   90.00
_cell.angle_gamma   90.00
#
_symmetry.space_group_name_H-M   'P 1'
#
loop_
_entity.id
_entity.type
_entity.pdbx_description
1 polymer ?
#
loop_
_entity_poly.entity_id
_entity_poly.type
_entity_poly.pdbx_seq_one_letter_code
_entity_poly.pdbx_strand_id
1 'polypeptide(L)'
;MWKLKEILPFSRFRNKKKDKFFHDKLKLLLGFAPKNLQLYSEAFTHPSYQYSGKKKSYERLEFLGDAVLGCIIADYIFSNAPEEDEGYLTKMRSKIVERRHFKSSWQRTETYRFFAY
;
A
#
# COMPACT_ATOMS: atom_id res chain seq x y z
N MET A 1 -18.10 36.19 26.78
CA MET A 1 -17.11 36.42 25.71
C MET A 1 -16.09 35.29 25.68
N TRP A 2 -16.36 34.21 24.94
CA TRP A 2 -15.41 33.11 24.70
C TRP A 2 -15.58 32.64 23.25
N LYS A 3 -14.68 33.07 22.35
CA LYS A 3 -14.56 32.54 20.98
C LYS A 3 -13.26 31.73 20.89
N LEU A 4 -13.29 30.51 21.42
CA LEU A 4 -12.20 29.52 21.32
C LEU A 4 -12.57 28.34 20.41
N LYS A 5 -13.55 28.54 19.50
CA LYS A 5 -13.96 27.54 18.49
C LYS A 5 -13.45 27.84 17.07
N GLU A 6 -12.69 28.92 16.86
CA GLU A 6 -12.22 29.33 15.52
C GLU A 6 -10.77 28.87 15.20
N ILE A 7 -10.06 28.20 16.11
CA ILE A 7 -8.61 27.89 15.94
C ILE A 7 -8.35 26.42 15.54
N LEU A 8 -9.38 25.58 15.41
CA LEU A 8 -9.22 24.26 14.81
C LEU A 8 -10.00 24.22 13.49
N PRO A 9 -9.32 24.37 12.33
CA PRO A 9 -9.90 23.96 11.08
C PRO A 9 -9.93 22.43 11.08
N PHE A 10 -10.92 21.86 11.78
CA PHE A 10 -11.43 20.52 11.50
C PHE A 10 -12.23 20.58 10.18
N SER A 11 -11.62 21.15 9.14
CA SER A 11 -12.23 21.34 7.85
C SER A 11 -12.04 20.07 7.04
N ARG A 12 -13.10 19.27 7.10
CA ARG A 12 -13.50 18.26 6.12
C ARG A 12 -13.77 18.91 4.74
N PHE A 13 -12.82 19.67 4.19
CA PHE A 13 -12.88 20.19 2.82
C PHE A 13 -11.97 19.34 1.93
N ARG A 14 -12.57 18.27 1.39
CA ARG A 14 -11.98 17.45 0.34
C ARG A 14 -11.90 18.30 -0.94
N ASN A 15 -10.69 18.64 -1.38
CA ASN A 15 -10.48 19.51 -2.54
C ASN A 15 -10.76 18.74 -3.84
N LYS A 16 -11.96 18.90 -4.42
CA LYS A 16 -12.41 18.23 -5.66
C LYS A 16 -11.42 18.30 -6.82
N LYS A 17 -10.64 19.39 -6.96
CA LYS A 17 -9.64 19.53 -8.03
C LYS A 17 -8.42 18.63 -7.80
N LYS A 18 -7.95 18.51 -6.55
CA LYS A 18 -6.82 17.64 -6.19
C LYS A 18 -7.20 16.16 -6.33
N ASP A 19 -8.41 15.79 -5.94
CA ASP A 19 -8.92 14.42 -6.09
C ASP A 19 -9.03 14.01 -7.56
N LYS A 20 -9.47 14.93 -8.44
CA LYS A 20 -9.54 14.68 -9.90
C LYS A 20 -8.16 14.43 -10.50
N PHE A 21 -7.18 15.28 -10.18
CA PHE A 21 -5.81 15.11 -10.66
C PHE A 21 -5.18 13.81 -10.16
N PHE A 22 -5.39 13.46 -8.89
CA PHE A 22 -4.91 12.20 -8.32
C PHE A 22 -5.57 10.99 -9.00
N HIS A 23 -6.88 11.03 -9.20
CA HIS A 23 -7.62 10.01 -9.93
C HIS A 23 -7.08 9.81 -11.36
N ASP A 24 -6.86 10.89 -12.10
CA ASP A 24 -6.42 10.81 -13.50
C ASP A 24 -4.99 10.24 -13.60
N LYS A 25 -4.10 10.61 -12.66
CA LYS A 25 -2.77 9.99 -12.55
C LYS A 25 -2.85 8.50 -12.22
N LEU A 26 -3.69 8.11 -11.26
CA LEU A 26 -3.88 6.71 -10.90
C LEU A 26 -4.45 5.91 -12.07
N LYS A 27 -5.40 6.46 -12.80
CA LYS A 27 -5.97 5.82 -13.99
C LYS A 27 -4.91 5.55 -15.05
N LEU A 28 -4.00 6.50 -15.26
CA LEU A 28 -2.88 6.34 -16.18
C LEU A 28 -1.90 5.26 -15.71
N LEU A 29 -1.57 5.24 -14.41
CA LEU A 29 -0.63 4.27 -13.82
C LEU A 29 -1.18 2.85 -13.77
N LEU A 30 -2.45 2.69 -13.45
CA LEU A 30 -3.10 1.39 -13.25
C LEU A 30 -3.68 0.81 -14.54
N GLY A 31 -3.89 1.64 -15.57
CA GLY A 31 -4.62 1.25 -16.79
C GLY A 31 -6.14 1.10 -16.59
N PHE A 32 -6.65 1.36 -15.39
CA PHE A 32 -8.08 1.32 -15.07
C PHE A 32 -8.47 2.40 -14.07
N ALA A 33 -9.75 2.77 -14.04
CA ALA A 33 -10.24 3.80 -13.12
C ALA A 33 -10.26 3.28 -11.67
N PRO A 34 -9.58 3.95 -10.71
CA PRO A 34 -9.56 3.53 -9.32
C PRO A 34 -10.96 3.68 -8.69
N LYS A 35 -11.51 2.57 -8.18
CA LYS A 35 -12.86 2.55 -7.58
C LYS A 35 -12.96 3.35 -6.27
N ASN A 36 -11.93 3.29 -5.44
CA ASN A 36 -11.90 3.93 -4.13
C ASN A 36 -10.57 4.66 -3.92
N LEU A 37 -10.57 5.98 -4.17
CA LEU A 37 -9.38 6.84 -4.05
C LEU A 37 -8.79 6.87 -2.63
N GLN A 38 -9.60 6.62 -1.59
CA GLN A 38 -9.10 6.62 -0.22
C GLN A 38 -8.16 5.44 0.05
N LEU A 39 -8.40 4.28 -0.56
CA LEU A 39 -7.50 3.12 -0.43
C LEU A 39 -6.13 3.41 -1.07
N TYR A 40 -6.12 4.03 -2.24
CA TYR A 40 -4.86 4.44 -2.88
C TYR A 40 -4.16 5.52 -2.06
N SER A 41 -4.90 6.51 -1.55
CA SER A 41 -4.32 7.52 -0.66
C SER A 41 -3.72 6.90 0.61
N GLU A 42 -4.35 5.88 1.20
CA GLU A 42 -3.82 5.12 2.35
C GLU A 42 -2.55 4.35 1.94
N ALA A 43 -2.56 3.67 0.79
CA ALA A 43 -1.42 2.92 0.27
C ALA A 43 -0.19 3.80 -0.02
N PHE A 44 -0.38 5.07 -0.37
CA PHE A 44 0.70 6.05 -0.57
C PHE A 44 1.06 6.86 0.69
N THR A 45 0.45 6.57 1.85
CA THR A 45 0.74 7.29 3.10
C THR A 45 1.76 6.51 3.94
N HIS A 46 2.99 7.01 4.01
CA HIS A 46 4.04 6.44 4.85
C HIS A 46 3.76 6.66 6.36
N PRO A 47 4.13 5.72 7.26
CA PRO A 47 3.93 5.83 8.71
C PRO A 47 4.45 7.13 9.33
N SER A 48 5.56 7.67 8.81
CA SER A 48 6.12 8.95 9.27
C SER A 48 5.18 10.15 9.09
N TYR A 49 4.18 10.05 8.20
CA TYR A 49 3.17 11.09 7.98
C TYR A 49 1.94 10.93 8.89
N GLN A 50 1.96 10.00 9.85
CA GLN A 50 0.91 9.83 10.87
C GLN A 50 1.05 10.87 12.00
N TYR A 51 0.89 12.16 11.69
CA TYR A 51 0.77 13.17 12.73
C TYR A 51 -0.70 13.35 13.13
N SER A 52 -1.00 13.46 14.43
CA SER A 52 -2.31 13.86 15.01
C SER A 52 -3.49 12.87 14.90
N GLY A 53 -3.23 11.56 14.94
CA GLY A 53 -4.22 10.57 15.41
C GLY A 53 -5.32 10.12 14.43
N LYS A 54 -5.27 10.48 13.14
CA LYS A 54 -6.30 10.06 12.16
C LYS A 54 -5.82 9.78 10.73
N LYS A 55 -4.68 9.08 10.55
CA LYS A 55 -4.35 8.52 9.23
C LYS A 55 -3.86 7.07 9.37
N LYS A 56 -4.57 6.16 8.71
CA LYS A 56 -4.10 4.78 8.51
C LYS A 56 -2.88 4.85 7.57
N SER A 57 -1.80 4.18 7.93
CA SER A 57 -0.61 4.01 7.08
C SER A 57 -0.86 2.91 6.05
N TYR A 58 0.04 2.81 5.07
CA TYR A 58 0.03 1.69 4.12
C TYR A 58 0.22 0.33 4.80
N GLU A 59 0.78 0.26 6.02
CA GLU A 59 1.13 -0.99 6.71
C GLU A 59 -0.05 -1.96 6.86
N ARG A 60 -1.27 -1.44 7.06
CA ARG A 60 -2.48 -2.29 7.13
C ARG A 60 -2.85 -2.89 5.78
N LEU A 61 -2.63 -2.14 4.70
CA LEU A 61 -2.85 -2.61 3.33
C LEU A 61 -1.72 -3.53 2.88
N GLU A 62 -0.48 -3.30 3.33
CA GLU A 62 0.66 -4.19 3.13
C GLU A 62 0.41 -5.55 3.78
N PHE A 63 -0.01 -5.57 5.05
CA PHE A 63 -0.37 -6.81 5.76
C PHE A 63 -1.44 -7.62 5.00
N LEU A 64 -2.50 -6.95 4.52
CA LEU A 64 -3.53 -7.61 3.72
C LEU A 64 -2.98 -8.08 2.36
N GLY A 65 -2.18 -7.24 1.71
CA GLY A 65 -1.56 -7.53 0.42
C GLY A 65 -0.65 -8.74 0.49
N ASP A 66 0.16 -8.88 1.53
CA ASP A 66 1.05 -10.02 1.76
C ASP A 66 0.26 -11.31 1.93
N ALA A 67 -0.85 -11.30 2.67
CA ALA A 67 -1.70 -12.47 2.83
C ALA A 67 -2.34 -12.90 1.48
N VAL A 68 -2.88 -11.94 0.72
CA VAL A 68 -3.49 -12.20 -0.59
C VAL A 68 -2.45 -12.73 -1.58
N LEU A 69 -1.28 -12.09 -1.65
CA LEU A 69 -0.19 -12.53 -2.52
C LEU A 69 0.36 -13.90 -2.11
N GLY A 70 0.47 -14.17 -0.82
CA GLY A 70 0.88 -15.48 -0.29
C GLY A 70 -0.10 -16.58 -0.72
N CYS A 71 -1.40 -16.29 -0.71
CA CYS A 71 -2.43 -17.21 -1.20
C CYS A 71 -2.27 -17.49 -2.71
N ILE A 72 -2.12 -16.45 -3.53
CA ILE A 72 -1.93 -16.59 -4.98
C ILE A 72 -0.66 -17.39 -5.30
N ILE A 73 0.44 -17.15 -4.57
CA ILE A 73 1.68 -17.91 -4.75
C ILE A 73 1.48 -19.37 -4.35
N ALA A 74 0.80 -19.64 -3.24
CA ALA A 74 0.52 -21.01 -2.81
C ALA A 74 -0.30 -21.77 -3.85
N ASP A 75 -1.36 -21.14 -4.38
CA ASP A 75 -2.20 -21.69 -5.45
C ASP A 75 -1.40 -21.97 -6.73
N TYR A 76 -0.54 -21.03 -7.13
CA TYR A 76 0.35 -21.21 -8.28
C TYR A 76 1.31 -22.40 -8.09
N ILE A 77 1.99 -22.49 -6.95
CA ILE A 77 2.93 -23.60 -6.68
C ILE A 77 2.18 -24.93 -6.66
N PHE A 78 1.06 -25.01 -5.94
CA PHE A 78 0.23 -26.21 -5.85
C PHE A 78 -0.21 -26.70 -7.23
N SER A 79 -0.67 -25.78 -8.09
CA SER A 79 -1.13 -26.13 -9.44
C SER A 79 -0.01 -26.54 -10.39
N ASN A 80 1.22 -26.05 -10.19
CA ASN A 80 2.36 -26.31 -11.09
C ASN A 80 3.29 -27.43 -10.60
N ALA A 81 3.08 -27.95 -9.39
CA ALA A 81 3.89 -29.02 -8.79
C ALA A 81 3.00 -30.11 -8.16
N PRO A 82 2.14 -30.78 -8.96
CA PRO A 82 1.12 -31.70 -8.43
C PRO A 82 1.68 -32.98 -7.79
N GLU A 83 2.88 -33.40 -8.20
CA GLU A 83 3.54 -34.63 -7.71
C GLU A 83 4.49 -34.38 -6.53
N GLU A 84 4.65 -33.13 -6.11
CA GLU A 84 5.60 -32.75 -5.06
C GLU A 84 4.95 -32.77 -3.68
N ASP A 85 5.76 -33.06 -2.66
CA ASP A 85 5.29 -33.12 -1.28
C ASP A 85 5.16 -31.74 -0.61
N GLU A 86 4.46 -31.70 0.54
CA GLU A 86 4.25 -30.49 1.33
C GLU A 86 5.57 -29.77 1.71
N GLY A 87 6.64 -30.53 1.93
CA GLY A 87 7.97 -30.00 2.27
C GLY A 87 8.58 -29.22 1.11
N TYR A 88 8.50 -29.76 -0.10
CA TYR A 88 8.89 -29.07 -1.33
C TYR A 88 8.07 -27.79 -1.55
N LEU A 89 6.74 -27.89 -1.47
CA LEU A 89 5.83 -26.76 -1.68
C LEU A 89 6.14 -25.62 -0.68
N THR A 90 6.33 -25.96 0.60
CA THR A 90 6.70 -25.00 1.65
C THR A 90 8.05 -24.36 1.39
N LYS A 91 9.06 -25.14 1.01
CA LYS A 91 10.40 -24.62 0.68
C LYS A 91 10.36 -23.66 -0.51
N MET A 92 9.59 -23.99 -1.53
CA MET A 92 9.41 -23.12 -2.71
C MET A 92 8.69 -21.83 -2.36
N ARG A 93 7.61 -21.92 -1.57
CA ARG A 93 6.88 -20.75 -1.08
C ARG A 93 7.80 -19.82 -0.28
N SER A 94 8.56 -20.35 0.67
CA SER A 94 9.50 -19.57 1.48
C SER A 94 10.57 -18.87 0.63
N LYS A 95 11.17 -19.56 -0.35
CA LYS A 95 12.15 -18.97 -1.26
C LYS A 95 11.59 -17.78 -2.07
N ILE A 96 10.36 -17.89 -2.56
CA ILE A 96 9.72 -16.81 -3.34
C ILE A 96 9.41 -15.61 -2.44
N VAL A 97 8.90 -15.87 -1.24
CA VAL A 97 8.53 -14.85 -0.27
C VAL A 97 9.76 -14.11 0.28
N GLU A 98 10.84 -14.83 0.64
CA GLU A 98 12.11 -14.23 1.10
C GLU A 98 12.73 -13.29 0.07
N ARG A 99 12.77 -13.69 -1.21
CA ARG A 99 13.29 -12.83 -2.30
C ARG A 99 12.51 -11.52 -2.45
N ARG A 100 11.21 -11.51 -2.13
CA ARG A 100 10.39 -10.29 -2.15
C ARG A 100 10.70 -9.38 -0.98
N HIS A 101 10.71 -9.91 0.24
CA HIS A 101 11.02 -9.12 1.44
C HIS A 101 12.41 -8.48 1.36
N PHE A 102 13.36 -9.16 0.72
CA PHE A 102 14.67 -8.59 0.44
C PHE A 102 14.55 -7.37 -0.49
N LYS A 103 13.84 -7.46 -1.63
CA LYS A 103 13.67 -6.31 -2.54
C LYS A 103 12.95 -5.11 -1.89
N SER A 104 11.98 -5.33 -1.00
CA SER A 104 11.32 -4.22 -0.29
C SER A 104 12.23 -3.56 0.74
N SER A 105 13.17 -4.29 1.36
CA SER A 105 14.16 -3.69 2.25
C SER A 105 15.25 -2.92 1.50
N TRP A 106 15.63 -3.31 0.28
CA TRP A 106 16.57 -2.54 -0.57
C TRP A 106 15.99 -1.23 -1.10
N GLN A 107 14.66 -1.14 -1.29
CA GLN A 107 14.02 0.15 -1.59
C GLN A 107 13.96 1.08 -0.37
N ARG A 108 14.29 0.58 0.83
CA ARG A 108 14.28 1.37 2.07
C ARG A 108 15.62 2.07 2.35
N THR A 109 16.70 1.73 1.64
CA THR A 109 18.03 2.31 1.87
C THR A 109 18.45 3.42 0.91
N GLU A 110 17.80 3.60 -0.25
CA GLU A 110 18.09 4.75 -1.11
C GLU A 110 16.80 5.29 -1.75
N THR A 111 16.64 6.63 -1.76
CA THR A 111 15.67 7.46 -2.53
C THR A 111 14.62 8.27 -1.75
N TYR A 112 15.03 9.01 -0.71
CA TYR A 112 14.26 10.19 -0.24
C TYR A 112 14.67 11.52 -0.90
N ARG A 113 15.27 11.50 -2.11
CA ARG A 113 15.76 12.70 -2.79
C ARG A 113 15.00 13.13 -4.04
N PHE A 114 13.92 12.46 -4.44
CA PHE A 114 13.32 12.70 -5.78
C PHE A 114 11.83 13.06 -5.85
N PHE A 115 11.10 13.21 -4.75
CA PHE A 115 9.67 13.57 -4.81
C PHE A 115 9.32 14.82 -3.99
N ALA A 116 10.16 15.85 -4.07
CA ALA A 116 9.83 17.21 -3.64
C ALA A 116 9.90 18.18 -4.84
N TYR A 117 8.91 18.06 -5.74
CA TYR A 117 8.47 19.11 -6.65
C TYR A 117 6.95 19.02 -6.82
#